data_AF-A0A150MY14-F1
#
_entry.id   AF-A0A150MY14-F1
#
_cell.length_a   1.000
_cell.length_b   1.000
_cell.length_c   1.000
_cell.angle_alpha   90.00
_cell.angle_beta   90.00
_cell.angle_gamma   90.00
#
_symmetry.space_group_name_H-M   'P 1'
#
loop_
_entity.id
_entity.type
_entity.pdbx_description
1 polymer ?
#
loop_
_entity_poly.entity_id
_entity_poly.type
_entity_poly.pdbx_seq_one_letter_code
_entity_poly.pdbx_strand_id
1 'polypeptide(L)'
;MEKRAFRWLYVYIVLVVLLLSAPYWLWWLKPETELELLIVDDTVPDRSYREHQGLVWLLRAQEYVHRNGETYDAARDYVGFVPKGGGAYEVRPLPNTMDGYDAVYVADGERSFSFPALEGNVLPARQFYTYTWPTWETPRYHERLKPSYEAMKAAFSGADIAKRQGNE
;
A
#
# COMPACT_ATOMS: atom_id res chain seq x y z
N MET A 1 -29.13 -39.51 40.39
CA MET A 1 -28.62 -38.12 40.28
C MET A 1 -28.19 -37.72 38.86
N GLU A 2 -28.30 -38.60 37.86
CA GLU A 2 -27.69 -38.40 36.53
C GLU A 2 -28.44 -37.45 35.59
N LYS A 3 -29.78 -37.38 35.67
CA LYS A 3 -30.59 -36.54 34.75
C LYS A 3 -30.33 -35.03 34.89
N ARG A 4 -29.83 -34.58 36.06
CA ARG A 4 -29.50 -33.17 36.30
C ARG A 4 -28.16 -32.79 35.68
N ALA A 5 -27.15 -33.66 35.76
CA ALA A 5 -25.83 -33.44 35.15
C ALA A 5 -25.93 -33.38 33.61
N PHE A 6 -26.76 -34.24 33.01
CA PHE A 6 -26.98 -34.24 31.56
C PHE A 6 -27.69 -32.96 31.05
N ARG A 7 -28.56 -32.34 31.87
CA ARG A 7 -29.16 -31.03 31.56
C ARG A 7 -28.13 -29.90 31.55
N TRP A 8 -27.20 -29.89 32.49
CA TRP A 8 -26.14 -28.89 32.55
C TRP A 8 -25.11 -29.03 31.42
N LEU A 9 -24.86 -30.27 30.98
CA LEU A 9 -24.00 -30.53 29.82
C LEU A 9 -24.51 -29.81 28.57
N TYR A 10 -25.81 -29.88 28.28
CA TYR A 10 -26.40 -29.19 27.13
C TYR A 10 -26.26 -27.67 27.22
N VAL A 11 -26.50 -27.10 28.41
CA VAL A 11 -26.30 -25.66 28.66
C VAL A 11 -24.85 -25.24 28.40
N TYR A 12 -23.89 -26.05 28.85
CA TYR A 12 -22.46 -25.77 28.64
C TYR A 12 -22.08 -25.81 27.16
N ILE A 13 -22.60 -26.78 26.41
CA ILE A 13 -22.39 -26.88 24.95
C ILE A 13 -22.92 -25.62 24.25
N VAL A 14 -24.14 -25.19 24.59
CA VAL A 14 -24.73 -23.96 24.01
C VAL A 14 -23.87 -22.74 24.34
N LEU A 15 -23.40 -22.61 25.58
CA LEU A 15 -22.52 -21.51 26.00
C LEU A 15 -21.19 -21.50 25.24
N VAL A 16 -20.57 -22.66 25.04
CA VAL A 16 -19.33 -22.78 24.27
C VAL A 16 -19.57 -22.40 22.80
N VAL A 17 -20.66 -22.85 22.20
CA VAL A 17 -21.03 -22.48 20.83
C VAL A 17 -21.26 -20.96 20.71
N LEU A 18 -21.95 -20.36 21.68
CA LEU A 18 -22.15 -18.90 21.72
C LEU A 18 -20.82 -18.16 21.88
N LEU A 19 -19.93 -18.64 22.76
CA LEU A 19 -18.61 -18.03 22.98
C LEU A 19 -17.74 -18.11 21.72
N LEU A 20 -17.72 -19.25 21.03
CA LEU A 20 -16.95 -19.44 19.80
C LEU A 20 -17.54 -18.64 18.62
N SER A 21 -18.85 -18.41 18.60
CA SER A 21 -19.51 -17.59 17.57
C SER A 21 -19.56 -16.10 17.92
N ALA A 22 -19.22 -15.71 19.15
CA ALA A 22 -19.28 -14.32 19.63
C ALA A 22 -18.61 -13.30 18.71
N PRO A 23 -17.39 -13.53 18.15
CA PRO A 23 -16.76 -12.56 17.26
C PRO A 23 -17.60 -12.21 16.03
N TYR A 24 -18.34 -13.18 15.49
CA TYR A 24 -19.23 -12.95 14.34
C TYR A 24 -20.39 -12.04 14.72
N TRP A 25 -21.07 -12.29 15.85
CA TRP A 25 -22.19 -11.48 16.32
C TRP A 25 -21.77 -10.06 16.71
N LEU A 26 -20.63 -9.94 17.39
CA LEU A 26 -20.10 -8.65 17.81
C LEU A 26 -19.67 -7.79 16.61
N TRP A 27 -19.23 -8.41 15.52
CA TRP A 27 -18.90 -7.70 14.30
C TRP A 27 -20.12 -7.00 13.69
N TRP A 28 -21.29 -7.65 13.68
CA TRP A 28 -22.56 -7.04 13.19
C TRP A 28 -23.07 -5.87 14.04
N LEU A 29 -22.61 -5.75 15.28
CA LEU A 29 -23.00 -4.67 16.21
C LEU A 29 -22.01 -3.50 16.18
N LYS A 30 -20.95 -3.60 15.38
CA LYS A 30 -19.93 -2.56 15.30
C LYS A 30 -20.52 -1.33 14.61
N PRO A 31 -20.38 -0.13 15.20
CA PRO A 31 -20.85 1.09 14.55
C PRO A 31 -19.96 1.45 13.36
N GLU A 32 -20.57 2.01 12.33
CA GLU A 32 -19.87 2.62 11.19
C GLU A 32 -19.07 3.84 11.66
N THR A 33 -17.84 3.98 11.16
CA THR A 33 -16.95 5.10 11.47
C THR A 33 -16.61 5.84 10.20
N GLU A 34 -16.87 7.14 10.16
CA GLU A 34 -16.48 7.99 9.03
C GLU A 34 -14.96 8.17 9.01
N LEU A 35 -14.36 7.89 7.86
CA LEU A 35 -12.96 8.14 7.57
C LEU A 35 -12.86 8.40 6.07
N GLU A 36 -12.41 9.59 5.66
CA GLU A 36 -12.20 9.91 4.25
C GLU A 36 -10.74 9.70 3.86
N LEU A 37 -10.43 8.56 3.25
CA LEU A 37 -9.08 8.13 2.89
C LEU A 37 -8.84 8.30 1.40
N LEU A 38 -7.80 9.06 1.03
CA LEU A 38 -7.35 9.13 -0.35
C LEU A 38 -6.43 7.95 -0.66
N ILE A 39 -6.89 7.02 -1.49
CA ILE A 39 -6.06 5.91 -2.00
C ILE A 39 -5.46 6.32 -3.34
N VAL A 40 -4.13 6.32 -3.45
CA VAL A 40 -3.39 6.63 -4.67
C VAL A 40 -2.71 5.35 -5.17
N ASP A 41 -2.99 4.97 -6.42
CA ASP A 41 -2.40 3.80 -7.08
C ASP A 41 -2.22 4.04 -8.58
N ASP A 42 -0.96 4.17 -9.00
CA ASP A 42 -0.58 4.47 -10.39
C ASP A 42 -0.19 3.25 -11.21
N THR A 43 -0.05 2.07 -10.59
CA THR A 43 0.55 0.90 -11.24
C THR A 43 -0.40 -0.29 -11.31
N VAL A 44 -1.71 -0.08 -11.18
CA VAL A 44 -2.75 -1.13 -11.28
C VAL A 44 -2.66 -1.88 -12.63
N PRO A 45 -2.05 -3.08 -12.67
CA PRO A 45 -1.72 -3.73 -13.94
C PRO A 45 -2.94 -4.40 -14.58
N ASP A 46 -3.93 -4.76 -13.76
CA ASP A 46 -5.14 -5.46 -14.13
C ASP A 46 -6.28 -5.16 -13.13
N ARG A 47 -7.47 -5.70 -13.42
CA ARG A 47 -8.68 -5.47 -12.60
C ARG A 47 -8.73 -6.30 -11.31
N SER A 48 -7.62 -6.88 -10.85
CA SER A 48 -7.54 -7.50 -9.53
C SER A 48 -7.38 -6.46 -8.42
N TYR A 49 -6.86 -5.27 -8.74
CA TYR A 49 -6.61 -4.19 -7.77
C TYR A 49 -5.74 -4.64 -6.59
N ARG A 50 -4.85 -5.62 -6.82
CA ARG A 50 -4.12 -6.36 -5.79
C ARG A 50 -3.41 -5.46 -4.78
N GLU A 51 -2.80 -4.37 -5.23
CA GLU A 51 -1.94 -3.52 -4.41
C GLU A 51 -2.72 -2.79 -3.29
N HIS A 52 -3.99 -2.43 -3.52
CA HIS A 52 -4.83 -1.78 -2.50
C HIS A 52 -6.06 -2.59 -2.06
N GLN A 53 -6.34 -3.75 -2.66
CA GLN A 53 -7.47 -4.61 -2.28
C GLN A 53 -7.42 -5.01 -0.80
N GLY A 54 -6.23 -5.32 -0.27
CA GLY A 54 -6.05 -5.69 1.13
C GLY A 54 -6.42 -4.55 2.09
N LEU A 55 -6.08 -3.32 1.73
CA LEU A 55 -6.46 -2.12 2.49
C LEU A 55 -7.98 -1.91 2.45
N VAL A 56 -8.59 -1.95 1.27
CA VAL A 56 -10.05 -1.79 1.14
C VAL A 56 -10.79 -2.87 1.92
N TRP A 57 -10.30 -4.11 1.88
CA TRP A 57 -10.86 -5.19 2.71
C TRP A 57 -10.77 -4.84 4.20
N LEU A 58 -9.63 -4.33 4.68
CA LEU A 58 -9.46 -3.94 6.07
C LEU A 58 -10.41 -2.80 6.47
N LEU A 59 -10.56 -1.78 5.61
CA LEU A 59 -11.47 -0.67 5.85
C LEU A 59 -12.90 -1.15 6.06
N ARG A 60 -13.38 -2.01 5.15
CA ARG A 60 -14.72 -2.61 5.24
C ARG A 60 -14.85 -3.52 6.46
N ALA A 61 -13.86 -4.35 6.74
CA ALA A 61 -13.85 -5.22 7.92
C ALA A 61 -13.87 -4.42 9.22
N GLN A 62 -13.41 -3.18 9.20
CA GLN A 62 -13.45 -2.26 10.32
C GLN A 62 -14.66 -1.30 10.29
N GLU A 63 -15.62 -1.48 9.38
CA GLU A 63 -16.79 -0.62 9.22
C GLU A 63 -16.42 0.86 9.01
N TYR A 64 -15.31 1.12 8.30
CA TYR A 64 -15.00 2.46 7.83
C TYR A 64 -15.79 2.78 6.56
N VAL A 65 -16.40 3.96 6.56
CA VAL A 65 -17.21 4.49 5.45
C VAL A 65 -16.73 5.89 5.07
N HIS A 66 -17.01 6.29 3.83
CA HIS A 66 -16.88 7.68 3.39
C HIS A 66 -17.80 8.58 4.22
N ARG A 67 -17.55 9.89 4.23
CA ARG A 67 -18.42 10.85 4.97
C ARG A 67 -19.87 10.88 4.49
N ASN A 68 -20.14 10.41 3.27
CA ASN A 68 -21.49 10.28 2.72
C ASN A 68 -22.18 8.96 3.15
N GLY A 69 -21.51 8.11 3.93
CA GLY A 69 -21.99 6.80 4.38
C GLY A 69 -21.76 5.66 3.38
N GLU A 70 -21.09 5.91 2.24
CA GLU A 70 -20.80 4.86 1.28
C GLU A 70 -19.63 3.98 1.74
N THR A 71 -19.70 2.69 1.40
CA THR A 71 -18.63 1.73 1.73
C THR A 71 -17.50 1.77 0.71
N TYR A 72 -16.28 1.54 1.18
CA TYR A 72 -15.10 1.50 0.33
C TYR A 72 -15.11 0.37 -0.71
N ASP A 73 -14.63 0.66 -1.91
CA ASP A 73 -14.60 -0.22 -3.07
C ASP A 73 -13.27 -0.11 -3.83
N ALA A 74 -12.58 -1.24 -4.04
CA ALA A 74 -11.25 -1.24 -4.66
C ALA A 74 -11.29 -0.84 -6.14
N ALA A 75 -12.39 -1.06 -6.86
CA ALA A 75 -12.48 -0.60 -8.24
C ALA A 75 -12.79 0.90 -8.33
N ARG A 76 -13.52 1.45 -7.34
CA ARG A 76 -14.11 2.80 -7.42
C ARG A 76 -13.40 3.83 -6.55
N ASP A 77 -12.71 3.46 -5.48
CA ASP A 77 -12.27 4.42 -4.46
C ASP A 77 -10.75 4.56 -4.45
N TYR A 78 -10.18 4.89 -5.60
CA TYR A 78 -8.77 5.24 -5.73
C TYR A 78 -8.54 6.24 -6.88
N VAL A 79 -7.45 7.01 -6.80
CA VAL A 79 -6.97 7.88 -7.87
C VAL A 79 -5.72 7.29 -8.51
N GLY A 80 -5.50 7.58 -9.79
CA GLY A 80 -4.41 6.99 -10.57
C GLY A 80 -4.90 6.13 -11.75
N PHE A 81 -4.20 5.05 -12.05
CA PHE A 81 -4.36 4.29 -13.29
C PHE A 81 -5.53 3.28 -13.22
N VAL A 82 -6.46 3.36 -14.16
CA VAL A 82 -7.66 2.50 -14.22
C VAL A 82 -7.64 1.64 -15.49
N PRO A 83 -7.36 0.33 -15.38
CA PRO A 83 -7.34 -0.56 -16.54
C PRO A 83 -8.74 -0.82 -17.10
N LYS A 84 -8.95 -0.50 -18.38
CA LYS A 84 -10.16 -0.86 -19.14
C LYS A 84 -9.90 -2.12 -19.98
N GLY A 85 -10.96 -2.60 -20.64
CA GLY A 85 -10.88 -3.81 -21.46
C GLY A 85 -10.11 -3.54 -22.75
N GLY A 86 -9.38 -4.54 -23.25
CA GLY A 86 -8.71 -4.44 -24.55
C GLY A 86 -7.50 -3.50 -24.58
N GLY A 87 -6.82 -3.30 -23.44
CA GLY A 87 -5.62 -2.46 -23.35
C GLY A 87 -5.89 -0.96 -23.27
N ALA A 88 -7.16 -0.54 -23.30
CA ALA A 88 -7.52 0.83 -22.96
C ALA A 88 -7.33 1.10 -21.46
N TYR A 89 -7.10 2.35 -21.11
CA TYR A 89 -6.99 2.79 -19.72
C TYR A 89 -7.61 4.17 -19.53
N GLU A 90 -7.90 4.51 -18.28
CA GLU A 90 -8.33 5.83 -17.85
C GLU A 90 -7.43 6.25 -16.68
N VAL A 91 -7.12 7.54 -16.57
CA VAL A 91 -6.36 8.06 -15.43
C VAL A 91 -7.28 8.97 -14.63
N ARG A 92 -7.52 8.61 -13.38
CA ARG A 92 -8.26 9.45 -12.45
C ARG A 92 -7.33 10.52 -11.87
N PRO A 93 -7.66 11.81 -12.04
CA PRO A 93 -6.81 12.88 -11.55
C PRO A 93 -6.81 12.89 -10.02
N LEU A 94 -5.70 13.36 -9.44
CA LEU A 94 -5.67 13.69 -8.03
C LEU A 94 -6.62 14.87 -7.75
N PRO A 95 -7.18 14.95 -6.53
CA PRO A 95 -7.92 16.13 -6.10
C PRO A 95 -7.00 17.35 -6.04
N ASN A 96 -7.53 18.53 -6.38
CA ASN A 96 -6.76 19.78 -6.34
C ASN A 96 -6.40 20.23 -4.92
N THR A 97 -7.14 19.73 -3.92
CA THR A 97 -6.94 20.04 -2.50
C THR A 97 -7.09 18.76 -1.67
N MET A 98 -6.41 18.70 -0.53
CA MET A 98 -6.49 17.57 0.40
C MET A 98 -7.43 17.83 1.60
N ASP A 99 -8.11 18.98 1.64
CA ASP A 99 -8.93 19.39 2.80
C ASP A 99 -10.09 18.46 3.14
N GLY A 100 -10.57 17.70 2.15
CA GLY A 100 -11.63 16.71 2.30
C GLY A 100 -11.18 15.38 2.88
N TYR A 101 -9.88 15.09 2.90
CA TYR A 101 -9.34 13.79 3.31
C TYR A 101 -8.70 13.84 4.69
N ASP A 102 -8.93 12.80 5.47
CA ASP A 102 -8.39 12.64 6.82
C ASP A 102 -6.99 12.00 6.78
N ALA A 103 -6.73 11.17 5.76
CA ALA A 103 -5.45 10.51 5.52
C ALA A 103 -5.22 10.21 4.03
N VAL A 104 -3.97 9.89 3.69
CA VAL A 104 -3.57 9.46 2.34
C VAL A 104 -2.84 8.12 2.44
N TYR A 105 -3.21 7.18 1.57
CA TYR A 105 -2.52 5.93 1.37
C TYR A 105 -1.99 5.87 -0.06
N VAL A 106 -0.70 5.61 -0.20
CA VAL A 106 -0.04 5.44 -1.50
C VAL A 106 0.34 3.98 -1.63
N ALA A 107 -0.35 3.26 -2.51
CA ALA A 107 -0.12 1.83 -2.74
C ALA A 107 1.18 1.63 -3.52
N ASP A 108 1.26 2.27 -4.69
CA ASP A 108 2.42 2.27 -5.56
C ASP A 108 2.29 3.43 -6.57
N GLY A 109 3.41 4.02 -6.95
CA GLY A 109 3.41 5.07 -7.95
C GLY A 109 4.73 5.78 -8.15
N GLU A 110 4.90 6.30 -9.37
CA GLU A 110 6.05 7.12 -9.75
C GLU A 110 5.98 8.54 -9.15
N ARG A 111 4.82 8.92 -8.60
CA ARG A 111 4.59 10.24 -8.00
C ARG A 111 5.26 10.34 -6.64
N SER A 112 6.00 11.42 -6.46
CA SER A 112 6.64 11.74 -5.19
C SER A 112 5.79 12.73 -4.39
N PHE A 113 5.61 12.43 -3.11
CA PHE A 113 4.88 13.29 -2.18
C PHE A 113 5.88 13.99 -1.25
N SER A 114 5.63 15.25 -0.93
CA SER A 114 6.34 15.88 0.20
C SER A 114 5.77 15.31 1.49
N PHE A 115 6.62 14.81 2.37
CA PHE A 115 6.21 14.40 3.70
C PHE A 115 6.31 15.59 4.65
N PRO A 116 5.19 16.16 5.13
CA PRO A 116 5.24 17.27 6.08
C PRO A 116 5.81 16.81 7.43
N ALA A 117 6.18 17.78 8.26
CA ALA A 117 6.54 17.48 9.64
C ALA A 117 5.36 16.82 10.37
N LEU A 118 5.65 15.85 11.24
CA LEU A 118 4.64 15.25 12.10
C LEU A 118 4.07 16.31 13.06
N GLU A 119 2.74 16.40 13.13
CA GLU A 119 2.04 17.16 14.17
C GLU A 119 1.57 16.17 15.25
N GLY A 120 2.38 16.04 16.30
CA GLY A 120 2.21 14.98 17.30
C GLY A 120 2.51 13.60 16.69
N ASN A 121 1.47 12.75 16.59
CA ASN A 121 1.55 11.40 16.01
C ASN A 121 0.86 11.29 14.64
N VAL A 122 0.47 12.43 14.05
CA VAL A 122 -0.30 12.46 12.80
C VAL A 122 0.52 13.16 11.72
N LEU A 123 0.55 12.59 10.52
CA LEU A 123 1.00 13.29 9.32
C LEU A 123 -0.19 14.06 8.76
N PRO A 124 -0.22 15.40 8.85
CA PRO A 124 -1.37 16.18 8.44
C PRO A 124 -1.52 16.13 6.91
N ALA A 125 -2.57 15.45 6.42
CA ALA A 125 -2.86 15.28 4.98
C ALA A 125 -2.87 16.62 4.22
N ARG A 126 -3.39 17.69 4.84
CA ARG A 126 -3.46 19.06 4.26
C ARG A 126 -2.10 19.68 3.91
N GLN A 127 -1.00 19.18 4.48
CA GLN A 127 0.34 19.70 4.25
C GLN A 127 1.14 18.86 3.24
N PHE A 128 0.54 17.81 2.69
CA PHE A 128 1.15 17.06 1.60
C PHE A 128 1.03 17.84 0.29
N TYR A 129 2.17 18.15 -0.31
CA TYR A 129 2.29 18.65 -1.67
C TYR A 129 2.68 17.49 -2.57
N THR A 130 1.96 17.36 -3.69
CA THR A 130 2.36 16.44 -4.76
C THR A 130 3.33 17.17 -5.67
N TYR A 131 4.45 16.54 -6.01
CA TYR A 131 5.38 17.09 -6.99
C TYR A 131 5.72 16.03 -8.03
N THR A 132 5.79 16.47 -9.28
CA THR A 132 6.20 15.63 -10.41
C THR A 132 7.58 16.09 -10.82
N TRP A 133 8.56 15.19 -10.76
CA TRP A 133 9.88 15.47 -11.32
C TRP A 133 9.73 15.67 -12.82
N PRO A 134 10.36 16.71 -13.40
CA PRO A 134 10.48 16.78 -14.86
C PRO A 134 11.23 15.54 -15.34
N THR A 135 10.83 14.99 -16.50
CA THR A 135 11.58 13.92 -17.16
C THR A 135 13.02 14.37 -17.34
N TRP A 136 13.93 13.63 -16.73
CA TRP A 136 15.35 13.94 -16.71
C TRP A 136 15.90 13.96 -18.15
N GLU A 137 16.18 15.15 -18.69
CA GLU A 137 16.63 15.31 -20.09
C GLU A 137 18.12 14.95 -20.31
N THR A 138 18.85 14.49 -19.30
CA THR A 138 20.25 14.09 -19.53
C THR A 138 20.32 12.73 -20.19
N PRO A 139 21.25 12.49 -21.13
CA PRO A 139 21.44 11.17 -21.71
C PRO A 139 21.63 10.13 -20.59
N ARG A 140 21.10 8.92 -20.78
CA ARG A 140 21.20 7.79 -19.83
C ARG A 140 22.63 7.46 -19.41
N TYR A 141 23.63 8.04 -20.08
CA TYR A 141 25.04 7.91 -19.78
C TYR A 141 25.80 9.20 -20.07
N HIS A 142 26.52 9.71 -19.08
CA HIS A 142 27.75 10.48 -19.28
C HIS A 142 28.85 9.68 -18.57
N GLU A 143 29.79 9.14 -19.33
CA GLU A 143 30.94 8.44 -18.77
C GLU A 143 31.88 9.44 -18.10
N ARG A 144 31.64 9.77 -16.83
CA ARG A 144 32.68 10.39 -16.02
C ARG A 144 33.50 9.27 -15.40
N LEU A 145 34.56 8.86 -16.09
CA LEU A 145 35.57 7.97 -15.51
C LEU A 145 36.09 8.63 -14.22
N LYS A 146 35.75 8.03 -13.07
CA LYS A 146 36.32 8.46 -11.78
C LYS A 146 37.83 8.22 -11.86
N PRO A 147 38.67 9.14 -11.35
CA PRO A 147 40.13 8.95 -11.34
C PRO A 147 40.58 7.60 -10.75
N SER A 148 39.78 7.03 -9.85
CA SER A 148 39.99 5.69 -9.28
C SER A 148 39.97 4.56 -10.31
N TYR A 149 39.23 4.69 -11.42
CA TYR A 149 39.21 3.69 -12.49
C TYR A 149 40.59 3.57 -13.15
N GLU A 150 41.22 4.70 -13.48
CA GLU A 150 42.57 4.71 -14.04
C GLU A 150 43.61 4.22 -13.02
N ALA A 151 43.46 4.58 -11.75
CA ALA A 151 44.33 4.08 -10.68
C ALA A 151 44.22 2.55 -10.52
N MET A 152 42.99 2.00 -10.56
CA MET A 152 42.76 0.55 -10.56
C MET A 152 43.34 -0.10 -11.81
N LYS A 153 43.04 0.46 -12.99
CA LYS A 153 43.52 -0.07 -14.27
C LYS A 153 45.04 -0.13 -14.29
N ALA A 154 45.73 0.91 -13.84
CA ALA A 154 47.18 0.93 -13.71
C ALA A 154 47.71 -0.11 -12.70
N ALA A 155 47.07 -0.23 -11.53
CA ALA A 155 47.46 -1.21 -10.52
C ALA A 155 47.31 -2.65 -11.02
N PHE A 156 46.23 -2.94 -11.76
CA PHE A 156 45.92 -4.28 -12.26
C PHE A 156 46.55 -4.60 -13.62
N SER A 157 46.90 -3.59 -14.44
CA SER A 157 47.64 -3.79 -15.70
C SER A 157 49.12 -4.10 -15.49
N GLY A 158 49.69 -3.66 -14.36
CA GLY A 158 51.06 -3.97 -13.96
C GLY A 158 51.19 -5.28 -13.16
N ALA A 159 50.07 -5.84 -12.72
CA ALA A 159 50.05 -7.13 -12.07
C ALA A 159 49.97 -8.22 -13.16
N ASP A 160 50.98 -9.06 -13.26
CA ASP A 160 51.07 -10.19 -14.18
C ASP A 160 50.15 -11.35 -13.70
N ILE A 161 48.86 -11.05 -13.51
CA ILE A 161 47.88 -11.99 -12.92
C ILE A 161 47.63 -13.17 -13.86
N ALA A 162 47.89 -13.01 -15.16
CA ALA A 162 47.79 -14.07 -16.16
C ALA A 162 48.90 -15.13 -16.06
N LYS A 163 50.02 -14.86 -15.38
CA LYS A 163 51.16 -15.80 -15.32
C LYS A 163 51.21 -16.72 -14.09
N ARG A 164 50.28 -16.55 -13.13
CA ARG A 164 50.27 -17.35 -11.88
C ARG A 164 49.16 -18.39 -11.76
N GLN A 165 48.27 -18.52 -12.74
CA GLN A 165 47.41 -19.70 -12.88
C GLN A 165 47.82 -20.43 -14.15
N GLY A 166 48.65 -21.46 -13.99
CA GLY A 166 49.42 -22.09 -15.06
C GLY A 166 48.60 -22.72 -16.18
N ASN A 167 49.20 -22.70 -17.37
CA ASN A 167 49.45 -23.88 -18.18
C ASN A 167 50.47 -23.52 -19.28
N GLU A 168 51.56 -24.30 -19.28
CA GLU A 168 52.69 -24.43 -20.23
C GLU A 168 53.72 -23.29 -20.32
#